data_AF-L9JEE8-F1
#
_entry.id   AF-L9JEE8-F1
#
_cell.length_a   1.000
_cell.length_b   1.000
_cell.length_c   1.000
_cell.angle_alpha   90.00
_cell.angle_beta   90.00
_cell.angle_gamma   90.00
#
_symmetry.space_group_name_H-M   'P 1'
#
loop_
_entity.id
_entity.type
_entity.pdbx_description
1 polymer ?
#
loop_
_entity_poly.entity_id
_entity_poly.type
_entity_poly.pdbx_seq_one_letter_code
_entity_poly.pdbx_strand_id
1 'polypeptide(L)'
;MTSLLAQEIRLSKRHEEIVSQRLKLLLQMETKCGDQNTERASQLQAAETALKRNLDLLKTRYWASVEEYIPKWEQFLLGRAPYPTDVENQSEAENTIQTEAQ
;
A
#
# COMPACT_ATOMS: atom_id res chain seq x y z
N MET A 1 52.38 35.09 21.53
CA MET A 1 52.31 34.50 20.18
C MET A 1 52.22 32.99 20.34
N THR A 2 51.13 32.36 19.91
CA THR A 2 51.01 30.89 19.93
C THR A 2 51.94 30.30 18.88
N SER A 3 52.73 29.28 19.26
CA SER A 3 53.61 28.56 18.33
C SER A 3 52.81 27.96 17.17
N LEU A 4 53.36 28.02 15.96
CA LEU A 4 52.77 27.46 14.73
C LEU A 4 52.37 25.99 14.92
N LEU A 5 53.21 25.22 15.63
CA LEU A 5 52.96 23.81 15.97
C LEU A 5 51.68 23.62 16.80
N ALA A 6 51.42 24.51 17.76
CA ALA A 6 50.22 24.43 18.59
C ALA A 6 48.94 24.71 17.77
N GLN A 7 49.05 25.52 16.71
CA GLN A 7 47.94 25.79 15.80
C GLN A 7 47.68 24.61 14.86
N GLU A 8 48.72 23.98 14.31
CA GLU A 8 48.64 22.76 13.50
C GLU A 8 47.90 21.64 14.26
N ILE A 9 48.34 21.37 15.49
CA ILE A 9 47.74 20.34 16.36
C ILE A 9 46.24 20.62 16.59
N ARG A 10 45.88 21.88 16.84
CA ARG A 10 44.47 22.27 17.01
C ARG A 10 43.64 22.10 15.75
N LEU A 11 44.21 22.42 14.58
CA LEU A 11 43.54 22.27 13.30
C LEU A 11 43.32 20.78 12.97
N SER A 12 44.34 19.94 13.15
CA SER A 12 44.22 18.49 12.96
C SER A 12 43.16 17.90 13.88
N LYS A 13 43.12 18.31 15.15
CA LYS A 13 42.08 17.84 16.09
C LYS A 13 40.66 18.21 15.62
N ARG A 14 40.47 19.43 15.10
CA ARG A 14 39.17 19.83 14.52
C ARG A 14 38.86 19.07 13.23
N HIS A 15 39.86 18.77 12.41
CA HIS A 15 39.68 17.99 11.19
C HIS A 15 39.19 16.58 11.51
N GLU A 16 39.83 15.88 12.44
CA GLU A 16 39.42 14.54 12.88
C GLU A 16 37.98 14.53 13.43
N GLU A 17 37.61 15.57 14.17
CA GLU A 17 36.24 15.69 14.69
C GLU A 17 35.22 15.93 13.57
N ILE A 18 35.54 16.78 12.58
CA ILE A 18 34.70 16.98 11.39
C ILE A 18 34.58 15.68 10.59
N VAL A 19 35.68 14.94 10.39
CA VAL A 19 35.68 13.66 9.69
C VAL A 19 34.84 12.63 10.43
N SER A 20 34.98 12.54 11.75
CA SER A 20 34.22 11.63 12.60
C SER A 20 32.72 11.91 12.55
N GLN A 21 32.32 13.18 12.61
CA GLN A 21 30.92 13.58 12.50
C GLN A 21 30.32 13.26 11.12
N ARG A 22 31.07 13.53 10.04
CA ARG A 22 30.66 13.20 8.67
C ARG A 22 30.50 11.69 8.47
N LEU A 23 31.45 10.90 8.97
CA LEU A 23 31.38 9.43 8.89
C LEU A 23 30.12 8.92 9.59
N LYS A 24 29.83 9.41 10.80
CA LYS A 24 28.63 9.04 11.54
C LYS A 24 27.35 9.39 10.79
N LEU A 25 27.27 10.60 10.21
CA LEU A 25 26.10 11.02 9.45
C LEU A 25 25.89 10.17 8.20
N LEU A 26 26.97 9.88 7.45
CA LEU A 26 26.90 9.02 6.27
C LEU A 26 26.41 7.62 6.62
N LEU A 27 26.93 7.03 7.70
CA LEU A 27 26.47 5.74 8.19
C LEU A 27 24.98 5.78 8.57
N GLN A 28 24.53 6.81 9.27
CA GLN A 28 23.12 6.98 9.61
C GLN A 28 22.21 7.13 8.38
N MET A 29 22.69 7.82 7.35
CA MET A 29 21.94 7.98 6.10
C MET A 29 21.87 6.66 5.33
N GLU A 30 22.96 5.90 5.30
CA GLU A 30 23.05 4.60 4.63
C GLU A 30 22.15 3.56 5.29
N THR A 31 22.22 3.41 6.62
CA THR A 31 21.34 2.46 7.34
C THR A 31 19.87 2.82 7.19
N LYS A 32 19.54 4.11 7.36
CA LYS A 32 18.18 4.62 7.18
C LYS A 32 17.64 4.37 5.76
N CYS A 33 18.47 4.44 4.73
CA CYS A 33 18.07 4.17 3.35
C CYS A 33 17.93 2.66 3.09
N GLY A 34 18.87 1.85 3.58
CA GLY A 34 18.86 0.39 3.42
C GLY A 34 17.61 -0.25 4.02
N ASP A 35 17.29 0.08 5.28
CA ASP A 35 16.15 -0.49 6.00
C ASP A 35 14.80 -0.07 5.36
N GLN A 36 14.69 1.19 4.94
CA GLN A 36 13.48 1.68 4.26
C GLN A 36 13.29 1.08 2.87
N ASN A 37 14.38 0.73 2.17
CA ASN A 37 14.29 0.20 0.81
C ASN A 37 13.85 -1.27 0.82
N THR A 38 14.36 -2.07 1.75
CA THR A 38 13.93 -3.47 1.93
C THR A 38 12.47 -3.54 2.39
N GLU A 39 12.07 -2.69 3.34
CA GLU A 39 10.70 -2.60 3.81
C GLU A 39 9.74 -2.18 2.68
N ARG A 40 10.08 -1.14 1.91
CA ARG A 40 9.26 -0.70 0.77
C ARG A 40 9.13 -1.75 -0.33
N ALA A 41 10.20 -2.50 -0.61
CA ALA A 41 10.15 -3.58 -1.59
C ALA A 41 9.19 -4.70 -1.12
N SER A 42 9.26 -5.11 0.15
CA SER A 42 8.33 -6.09 0.71
C SER A 42 6.89 -5.57 0.74
N GLN A 43 6.68 -4.29 1.08
CA GLN A 43 5.35 -3.66 1.06
C GLN A 43 4.78 -3.60 -0.36
N LEU A 44 5.58 -3.23 -1.37
CA LEU A 44 5.15 -3.18 -2.76
C LEU A 44 4.73 -4.58 -3.25
N GLN A 45 5.53 -5.60 -2.98
CA GLN A 45 5.20 -6.98 -3.35
C GLN A 45 3.92 -7.47 -2.66
N ALA A 46 3.74 -7.14 -1.38
CA ALA A 46 2.51 -7.46 -0.65
C ALA A 46 1.29 -6.75 -1.24
N ALA A 47 1.43 -5.47 -1.59
CA ALA A 47 0.37 -4.68 -2.23
C ALA A 47 0.01 -5.22 -3.62
N GLU A 48 0.99 -5.59 -4.45
CA GLU A 48 0.76 -6.21 -5.75
C GLU A 48 0.04 -7.56 -5.63
N THR A 49 0.46 -8.37 -4.67
CA THR A 49 -0.17 -9.68 -4.40
C THR A 49 -1.62 -9.48 -3.92
N ALA A 50 -1.87 -8.52 -3.03
CA ALA A 50 -3.20 -8.19 -2.56
C ALA A 50 -4.09 -7.64 -3.68
N LEU A 51 -3.55 -6.77 -4.55
CA LEU A 51 -4.26 -6.24 -5.72
C LEU A 51 -4.68 -7.37 -6.67
N LYS A 52 -3.76 -8.30 -6.97
CA LYS A 52 -4.06 -9.46 -7.81
C LYS A 52 -5.18 -10.32 -7.23
N ARG A 53 -5.08 -10.65 -5.94
CA ARG A 53 -6.13 -11.41 -5.24
C ARG A 53 -7.47 -10.69 -5.26
N ASN A 54 -7.48 -9.38 -5.00
CA ASN A 54 -8.72 -8.58 -4.99
C ASN A 54 -9.36 -8.51 -6.37
N LEU A 55 -8.54 -8.39 -7.42
CA LEU A 55 -9.02 -8.43 -8.80
C LEU A 55 -9.65 -9.78 -9.15
N ASP A 56 -8.99 -10.89 -8.78
CA ASP A 56 -9.50 -12.24 -9.02
C ASP A 56 -10.81 -12.50 -8.26
N LEU A 57 -10.90 -12.01 -7.02
CA LEU A 57 -12.11 -12.10 -6.20
C LEU A 57 -13.26 -11.28 -6.83
N LEU A 58 -12.98 -10.05 -7.25
CA LEU A 58 -13.97 -9.18 -7.88
C LEU A 58 -14.47 -9.80 -9.19
N LYS A 59 -13.56 -10.32 -10.01
CA LYS A 59 -13.91 -11.01 -11.25
C LYS A 59 -14.80 -12.22 -10.98
N THR A 60 -14.45 -13.03 -9.98
CA THR A 60 -15.27 -14.19 -9.58
C THR A 60 -16.67 -13.76 -9.14
N ARG A 61 -16.79 -12.73 -8.30
CA ARG A 61 -18.10 -12.20 -7.86
C ARG A 61 -18.91 -11.64 -9.03
N TYR A 62 -18.25 -10.92 -9.93
CA TYR A 62 -18.89 -10.38 -11.13
C TYR A 62 -19.47 -11.49 -12.00
N TRP A 63 -18.68 -12.51 -12.32
CA TRP A 63 -19.18 -13.62 -13.14
C TRP A 63 -20.30 -14.40 -12.45
N ALA A 64 -20.21 -14.64 -11.14
CA ALA A 64 -21.28 -15.28 -10.39
C ALA A 64 -22.58 -14.46 -10.44
N SER A 65 -22.49 -13.13 -10.28
CA SER A 65 -23.64 -12.24 -10.42
C SER A 65 -24.18 -12.27 -11.86
N VAL A 66 -23.33 -12.22 -12.87
CA VAL A 66 -23.75 -12.34 -14.26
C VAL A 66 -24.52 -13.64 -14.50
N GLU A 67 -24.01 -14.78 -14.02
CA GLU A 67 -24.68 -16.08 -14.14
C GLU A 67 -26.02 -16.12 -13.40
N GLU A 68 -26.14 -15.46 -12.25
CA GLU A 68 -27.39 -15.39 -11.48
C GLU A 68 -28.46 -14.54 -12.19
N TYR A 69 -28.04 -13.43 -12.82
CA TYR A 69 -28.97 -12.45 -13.38
C TYR A 69 -29.29 -12.71 -14.87
N ILE A 70 -28.41 -13.34 -15.64
CA ILE A 70 -28.65 -13.66 -17.07
C ILE A 70 -30.02 -14.33 -17.30
N PRO A 71 -30.43 -15.38 -16.54
CA PRO A 71 -31.71 -16.03 -16.76
C PRO A 71 -32.90 -15.10 -16.50
N LYS A 72 -32.80 -14.20 -15.50
CA LYS A 72 -33.85 -13.21 -15.18
C LYS A 72 -34.02 -12.23 -16.33
N TRP A 73 -32.90 -11.73 -16.86
CA TRP A 73 -32.87 -10.84 -18.02
C TRP A 73 -33.39 -11.54 -19.29
N GLU A 74 -33.06 -12.81 -19.51
CA GLU A 74 -33.56 -13.58 -20.65
C GLU A 74 -35.09 -13.69 -20.64
N GLN A 75 -35.70 -14.04 -19.49
CA GLN A 75 -37.16 -14.12 -19.39
C GLN A 75 -37.84 -12.78 -19.68
N PHE A 76 -37.27 -11.67 -19.20
CA PHE A 76 -37.78 -10.34 -19.48
C PHE A 76 -37.68 -9.98 -20.97
N LEU A 77 -36.51 -10.18 -21.59
CA LEU A 77 -36.28 -9.87 -23.01
C LEU A 77 -37.17 -10.71 -23.94
N LEU A 78 -37.54 -11.91 -23.52
CA LEU A 78 -38.49 -12.77 -24.25
C LEU A 78 -39.96 -12.42 -23.99
N GLY A 79 -40.25 -11.39 -23.19
CA GLY A 79 -41.62 -10.98 -22.83
C GLY A 79 -42.35 -11.95 -21.90
N ARG A 80 -41.61 -12.86 -21.25
CA ARG A 80 -42.15 -13.90 -20.36
C ARG A 80 -42.18 -13.46 -18.89
N ALA A 81 -41.47 -12.40 -18.54
CA ALA A 81 -41.40 -11.85 -17.20
C ALA A 81 -41.40 -10.30 -17.23
N PRO A 82 -41.81 -9.64 -16.12
CA PRO A 82 -41.66 -8.19 -15.95
C PRO A 82 -40.19 -7.80 -15.72
N TYR A 83 -39.91 -6.49 -15.70
CA TYR A 83 -38.55 -5.95 -15.57
C TYR A 83 -37.87 -6.41 -14.26
N PRO A 84 -36.61 -6.89 -14.30
CA PRO A 84 -35.89 -7.29 -13.09
C PRO A 84 -35.57 -6.06 -12.23
N THR A 85 -36.33 -5.88 -11.14
CA THR A 85 -36.26 -4.66 -10.29
C THR A 85 -35.26 -4.78 -9.13
N ASP A 86 -34.66 -5.96 -8.93
CA ASP A 86 -33.76 -6.25 -7.79
C ASP A 86 -32.32 -5.71 -7.96
N VAL A 87 -32.03 -4.97 -9.02
CA VAL A 87 -30.66 -4.59 -9.40
C VAL A 87 -30.07 -3.50 -8.50
N GLU A 88 -30.87 -2.76 -7.73
CA GLU A 88 -30.39 -1.61 -6.93
C GLU A 88 -30.42 -1.80 -5.39
N ASN A 89 -31.23 -2.70 -4.81
CA ASN A 89 -31.54 -2.66 -3.38
C ASN A 89 -30.83 -3.69 -2.47
N GLN A 90 -30.04 -4.63 -3.03
CA GLN A 90 -29.39 -5.67 -2.21
C GLN A 90 -28.06 -5.23 -1.57
N SER A 91 -27.39 -4.20 -2.12
CA SER A 91 -26.12 -3.70 -1.58
C SER A 91 -26.29 -2.81 -0.34
N GLU A 92 -27.46 -2.19 -0.15
CA GLU A 92 -27.77 -1.39 1.05
C GLU A 92 -28.23 -2.26 2.23
N ALA A 93 -28.96 -3.35 1.96
CA ALA A 93 -29.46 -4.24 3.00
C ALA A 93 -28.35 -5.05 3.71
N GLU A 94 -27.31 -5.47 2.99
CA GLU A 94 -26.17 -6.21 3.59
C GLU A 94 -25.21 -5.31 4.39
N ASN A 95 -25.15 -4.01 4.07
CA ASN A 95 -24.27 -3.05 4.78
C ASN A 95 -24.85 -2.62 6.14
N THR A 96 -26.18 -2.69 6.29
CA THR A 96 -26.87 -2.27 7.53
C THR A 96 -26.72 -3.30 8.66
N ILE A 97 -26.61 -4.60 8.33
CA ILE A 97 -26.56 -5.69 9.32
C ILE A 97 -25.19 -5.79 10.01
N GLN A 98 -24.10 -5.24 9.44
CA GLN A 98 -22.77 -5.29 10.07
C GLN A 98 -22.50 -4.15 11.06
N THR A 99 -23.26 -3.06 11.02
CA THR A 99 -23.08 -1.90 11.92
C THR A 99 -23.81 -2.02 13.27
N GLU A 100 -24.68 -3.02 13.45
CA GLU A 100 -25.45 -3.21 14.69
C GLU A 100 -24.85 -4.25 15.65
N ALA A 101 -23.65 -4.78 15.36
CA ALA A 101 -22.96 -5.78 16.19
C ALA A 101 -21.66 -5.26 16.87
N GLN A 102 -21.59 -3.96 17.19
CA GLN A 102 -20.55 -3.37 18.06
C GLN A 102 -21.13 -2.52 19.18
#